data_AF-A0A7H8HD03-F1
#
_entry.id   AF-A0A7H8HD03-F1
#
_cell.length_a   1.000
_cell.length_b   1.000
_cell.length_c   1.000
_cell.angle_alpha   90.00
_cell.angle_beta   90.00
_cell.angle_gamma   90.00
#
_symmetry.space_group_name_H-M   'P 1'
#
loop_
_entity.id
_entity.type
_entity.pdbx_description
1 polymer ?
#
loop_
_entity_poly.entity_id
_entity_poly.type
_entity_poly.pdbx_seq_one_letter_code
_entity_poly.pdbx_strand_id
1 'polypeptide(L)'
;MVITGYVLTALVSLGIIYIGLNYVFAPVKTAAGFGFGRVPENAETFLNVKGGRDIGAGLIPLALMIYGDAHALGWVMLTAALWPVFDMLLILRHRGRKAIAFGVHGVTAAVMVVAALLLLLG
;
A
#
# COMPACT_ATOMS: atom_id res chain seq x y z
N MET A 1 -14.61 8.14 -15.90
CA MET A 1 -13.36 7.38 -15.71
C MET A 1 -12.51 7.98 -14.60
N VAL A 2 -12.19 9.27 -14.68
CA VAL A 2 -11.41 10.02 -13.67
C VAL A 2 -11.99 9.93 -12.24
N ILE A 3 -13.31 10.14 -12.06
CA ILE A 3 -13.96 10.05 -10.73
C ILE A 3 -13.70 8.68 -10.07
N THR A 4 -13.83 7.59 -10.82
CA THR A 4 -13.53 6.24 -10.32
C THR A 4 -12.06 6.10 -9.92
N GLY A 5 -11.13 6.66 -10.70
CA GLY A 5 -9.72 6.72 -10.35
C GLY A 5 -9.45 7.45 -9.03
N TYR A 6 -10.11 8.60 -8.81
CA TYR A 6 -10.05 9.33 -7.53
C TYR A 6 -10.61 8.52 -6.37
N VAL A 7 -11.76 7.86 -6.54
CA VAL A 7 -12.37 7.03 -5.49
C VAL A 7 -11.48 5.85 -5.11
N LEU A 8 -10.95 5.12 -6.10
CA LEU A 8 -10.03 4.01 -5.85
C LEU A 8 -8.76 4.50 -5.14
N THR A 9 -8.22 5.64 -5.58
CA THR A 9 -7.05 6.26 -4.95
C THR A 9 -7.33 6.60 -3.49
N ALA A 10 -8.46 7.23 -3.19
CA ALA A 10 -8.85 7.56 -1.81
C ALA A 10 -8.97 6.30 -0.94
N LEU A 11 -9.61 5.24 -1.44
CA LEU A 11 -9.78 3.99 -0.70
C LEU A 11 -8.44 3.32 -0.38
N VAL A 12 -7.54 3.21 -1.37
CA VAL A 12 -6.20 2.65 -1.17
C VAL A 12 -5.40 3.49 -0.17
N SER A 13 -5.46 4.81 -0.32
CA SER A 13 -4.72 5.77 0.52
C SER A 13 -5.15 5.71 1.98
N LEU A 14 -6.45 5.68 2.23
CA LEU A 14 -7.01 5.54 3.58
C LEU A 14 -6.73 4.15 4.16
N GLY A 15 -6.78 3.10 3.31
CA GLY A 15 -6.45 1.74 3.70
C GLY A 15 -5.00 1.59 4.16
N ILE A 16 -4.04 2.17 3.43
CA ILE A 16 -2.62 2.09 3.81
C ILE A 16 -2.31 2.94 5.05
N ILE A 17 -2.98 4.08 5.24
CA ILE A 17 -2.90 4.86 6.49
C ILE A 17 -3.39 4.03 7.66
N TYR A 18 -4.53 3.34 7.51
CA TYR A 18 -5.04 2.44 8.55
C TYR A 18 -4.04 1.34 8.88
N ILE A 19 -3.43 0.69 7.89
CA ILE A 19 -2.37 -0.31 8.10
C ILE A 19 -1.18 0.31 8.84
N GLY A 20 -0.74 1.50 8.42
CA GLY A 20 0.37 2.20 9.05
C GLY A 20 0.13 2.54 10.51
N LEU A 21 -1.07 3.01 10.86
CA LEU A 21 -1.50 3.23 12.25
C LEU A 21 -1.46 1.94 13.07
N ASN A 22 -1.91 0.82 12.50
CA ASN A 22 -1.81 -0.49 13.16
C ASN A 22 -0.36 -0.93 13.40
N TYR A 23 0.56 -0.63 12.47
CA TYR A 23 1.99 -0.85 12.70
C TYR A 23 2.59 0.06 13.78
N VAL A 24 2.07 1.27 13.97
CA VAL A 24 2.53 2.18 15.04
C VAL A 24 2.06 1.72 16.42
N PHE A 25 0.78 1.32 16.55
CA PHE A 25 0.17 1.01 17.85
C PHE A 25 0.15 -0.48 18.21
N ALA A 26 0.23 -1.37 17.23
CA ALA A 26 0.21 -2.82 17.42
C ALA A 26 1.16 -3.54 16.42
N PRO A 27 2.45 -3.18 16.39
CA PRO A 27 3.42 -3.61 15.37
C PRO A 27 3.49 -5.13 15.19
N VAL A 28 3.70 -5.88 16.28
CA VAL A 28 3.90 -7.34 16.23
C VAL A 28 2.64 -8.06 15.76
N LYS A 29 1.48 -7.66 16.28
CA LYS A 29 0.17 -8.20 15.88
C LYS A 29 -0.09 -7.95 14.40
N THR A 30 0.22 -6.76 13.91
CA THR A 30 0.04 -6.37 12.51
C THR A 30 0.99 -7.12 11.59
N ALA A 31 2.26 -7.25 11.98
CA ALA A 31 3.28 -7.97 11.22
C ALA A 31 2.93 -9.45 11.00
N ALA A 32 2.24 -10.10 11.95
CA ALA A 32 1.79 -11.49 11.81
C ALA A 32 0.80 -11.67 10.63
N GLY A 33 0.08 -10.60 10.25
CA GLY A 33 -0.83 -10.59 9.11
C GLY A 33 -0.16 -10.31 7.76
N PHE A 34 1.08 -9.83 7.74
CA PHE A 34 1.74 -9.35 6.51
C PHE A 34 1.94 -10.45 5.46
N GLY A 35 2.16 -11.69 5.90
CA GLY A 35 2.29 -12.86 5.03
C GLY A 35 3.61 -13.63 5.16
N PHE A 36 4.59 -13.12 5.89
CA PHE A 36 5.80 -13.87 6.22
C PHE A 36 5.52 -15.03 7.18
N GLY A 37 6.37 -16.07 7.13
CA GLY A 37 6.25 -17.25 7.99
C GLY A 37 6.60 -17.01 9.46
N ARG A 38 7.38 -15.96 9.76
CA ARG A 38 7.70 -15.53 11.12
C ARG A 38 7.89 -14.02 11.18
N VAL A 39 7.52 -13.42 12.31
CA VAL A 39 7.88 -12.04 12.66
C VAL A 39 9.18 -12.09 13.49
N PRO A 40 10.21 -11.28 13.20
CA PRO A 40 11.41 -11.26 14.01
C PRO A 40 11.13 -10.79 15.44
N GLU A 41 11.85 -11.36 16.41
CA GLU A 41 11.80 -10.91 17.81
C GLU A 41 12.38 -9.51 17.95
N ASN A 42 11.87 -8.75 18.92
CA ASN A 42 12.34 -7.38 19.25
C ASN A 42 12.34 -6.40 18.06
N ALA A 43 11.46 -6.62 17.08
CA ALA A 43 11.40 -5.80 15.85
C ALA A 43 10.47 -4.58 15.96
N GLU A 44 9.83 -4.35 17.11
CA GLU A 44 8.79 -3.33 17.30
C GLU A 44 9.20 -1.95 16.79
N THR A 45 10.37 -1.46 17.19
CA THR A 45 10.87 -0.13 16.77
C THR A 45 11.00 -0.02 15.26
N PHE A 46 11.48 -1.07 14.59
CA PHE A 46 11.60 -1.10 13.14
C PHE A 46 10.23 -1.22 12.44
N LEU A 47 9.31 -1.98 13.03
CA LEU A 47 7.93 -2.09 12.55
C LEU A 47 7.18 -0.76 12.68
N ASN A 48 7.45 0.03 13.73
CA ASN A 48 6.91 1.39 13.87
C ASN A 48 7.44 2.33 12.78
N VAL A 49 8.72 2.22 12.41
CA VAL A 49 9.29 2.98 11.26
C VAL A 49 8.56 2.62 9.97
N LYS A 50 8.28 1.32 9.74
CA LYS A 50 7.42 0.91 8.62
C LYS A 50 6.03 1.55 8.73
N GLY A 51 5.40 1.53 9.90
CA GLY A 51 4.09 2.14 10.12
C GLY A 51 4.05 3.62 9.75
N GLY A 52 5.05 4.39 10.16
CA GLY A 52 5.19 5.80 9.78
C GLY A 52 5.35 6.00 8.27
N ARG A 53 6.10 5.11 7.59
CA ARG A 53 6.23 5.14 6.12
C ARG A 53 4.92 4.80 5.41
N ASP A 54 4.17 3.84 5.91
CA ASP A 54 2.87 3.45 5.34
C ASP A 54 1.84 4.59 5.50
N ILE A 55 1.85 5.32 6.63
CA ILE A 55 1.05 6.55 6.80
C ILE A 55 1.43 7.60 5.76
N GLY A 56 2.73 7.88 5.61
CA GLY A 56 3.22 8.82 4.60
C GLY A 56 2.85 8.41 3.18
N ALA A 57 2.95 7.12 2.85
CA ALA A 57 2.60 6.57 1.54
C ALA A 57 1.13 6.77 1.18
N GLY A 58 0.22 6.76 2.17
CA GLY A 58 -1.19 7.11 1.94
C GLY A 58 -1.47 8.62 1.95
N LEU A 59 -0.70 9.43 2.68
CA LEU A 59 -0.88 10.88 2.68
C LEU A 59 -0.44 11.55 1.36
N ILE A 60 0.61 11.03 0.71
CA ILE A 60 1.10 11.54 -0.58
C ILE A 60 -0.01 11.62 -1.66
N PRO A 61 -0.71 10.53 -2.00
CA PRO A 61 -1.79 10.57 -2.98
C PRO A 61 -2.97 11.45 -2.52
N LEU A 62 -3.32 11.48 -1.23
CA LEU A 62 -4.38 12.38 -0.73
C LEU A 62 -4.02 13.86 -0.90
N ALA A 63 -2.75 14.23 -0.70
CA ALA A 63 -2.28 15.59 -0.95
C ALA A 63 -2.40 15.96 -2.44
N LEU A 64 -2.08 15.04 -3.35
CA LEU A 64 -2.22 15.24 -4.79
C LEU A 64 -3.69 15.24 -5.24
N MET A 65 -4.57 14.54 -4.53
CA MET A 65 -6.00 14.69 -4.76
C MET A 65 -6.49 16.12 -4.47
N ILE A 66 -5.98 16.75 -3.40
CA ILE A 66 -6.27 18.16 -3.09
C ILE A 66 -5.64 19.10 -4.13
N TYR A 67 -4.44 18.76 -4.63
CA TYR A 67 -3.79 19.51 -5.70
C TYR A 67 -4.63 19.53 -7.00
N GLY A 68 -5.36 18.46 -7.29
CA GLY A 68 -6.40 18.45 -8.33
C GLY A 68 -5.93 18.09 -9.74
N ASP A 69 -4.67 17.70 -9.92
CA ASP A 69 -4.15 17.21 -11.21
C ASP A 69 -4.25 15.68 -11.29
N ALA A 70 -5.14 15.21 -12.16
CA ALA A 70 -5.39 13.78 -12.35
C ALA A 70 -4.18 13.04 -12.96
N HIS A 71 -3.44 13.66 -13.89
CA HIS A 71 -2.28 13.02 -14.52
C HIS A 71 -1.11 12.91 -13.54
N ALA A 72 -0.86 13.94 -12.75
CA ALA A 72 0.14 13.88 -11.68
C ALA A 72 -0.20 12.80 -10.65
N LEU A 73 -1.47 12.73 -10.21
CA LEU A 73 -1.94 11.70 -9.30
C LEU A 73 -1.83 10.30 -9.91
N GLY A 74 -2.13 10.15 -11.20
CA GLY A 74 -2.00 8.89 -11.94
C GLY A 74 -0.57 8.36 -11.96
N TRP A 75 0.41 9.20 -12.25
CA TRP A 75 1.82 8.82 -12.21
C TRP A 75 2.30 8.42 -10.81
N VAL A 76 1.84 9.16 -9.79
CA VAL A 76 2.13 8.81 -8.39
C VAL A 76 1.52 7.47 -8.03
N MET A 77 0.27 7.20 -8.40
CA MET A 77 -0.37 5.90 -8.13
C MET A 77 0.33 4.75 -8.86
N LEU A 78 0.75 4.96 -10.13
CA LEU A 78 1.45 3.94 -10.91
C LEU A 78 2.80 3.57 -10.29
N THR A 79 3.59 4.58 -9.93
CA THR A 79 4.89 4.36 -9.28
C THR A 79 4.72 3.79 -7.87
N ALA A 80 3.69 4.23 -7.13
CA ALA A 80 3.40 3.72 -5.80
C ALA A 80 2.94 2.26 -5.79
N ALA A 81 2.40 1.74 -6.90
CA ALA A 81 2.06 0.32 -7.02
C ALA A 81 3.29 -0.59 -6.82
N LEU A 82 4.52 -0.07 -6.95
CA LEU A 82 5.73 -0.82 -6.65
C LEU A 82 5.82 -1.26 -5.19
N TRP A 83 5.30 -0.50 -4.22
CA TRP A 83 5.31 -0.90 -2.80
C TRP A 83 4.66 -2.27 -2.57
N PRO A 84 3.37 -2.48 -2.91
CA PRO A 84 2.75 -3.80 -2.75
C PRO A 84 3.33 -4.85 -3.70
N VAL A 85 3.91 -4.48 -4.85
CA VAL A 85 4.65 -5.44 -5.69
C VAL A 85 5.87 -5.97 -4.94
N PHE A 86 6.68 -5.11 -4.33
CA PHE A 86 7.84 -5.54 -3.53
C PHE A 86 7.40 -6.39 -2.34
N ASP A 87 6.33 -6.02 -1.64
CA ASP A 87 5.80 -6.78 -0.53
C ASP A 87 5.39 -8.21 -0.97
N MET A 88 4.65 -8.32 -2.06
CA MET A 88 4.29 -9.60 -2.67
C MET A 88 5.54 -10.44 -3.01
N LEU A 89 6.49 -9.84 -3.73
CA LEU A 89 7.70 -10.54 -4.19
C LEU A 89 8.57 -10.99 -3.02
N LEU A 90 8.70 -10.18 -1.97
CA LEU A 90 9.45 -10.56 -0.77
C LEU A 90 8.77 -11.72 -0.03
N ILE A 91 7.44 -11.71 0.12
CA ILE A 91 6.71 -12.83 0.72
C ILE A 91 6.96 -14.11 -0.08
N LEU A 92 6.84 -14.06 -1.41
CA LEU A 92 7.07 -15.22 -2.27
C LEU A 92 8.52 -15.72 -2.20
N ARG A 93 9.49 -14.81 -2.29
CA ARG A 93 10.93 -15.11 -2.20
C ARG A 93 11.29 -15.80 -0.88
N HIS A 94 10.68 -15.38 0.21
CA HIS A 94 10.90 -15.93 1.55
C HIS A 94 9.91 -17.05 1.92
N ARG A 95 9.26 -17.68 0.92
CA ARG A 95 8.35 -18.83 1.09
C ARG A 95 7.22 -18.58 2.09
N GLY A 96 6.74 -17.35 2.16
CA GLY A 96 5.58 -16.97 2.96
C GLY A 96 4.26 -17.41 2.34
N ARG A 97 3.16 -16.92 2.91
CA ARG A 97 1.79 -17.31 2.57
C ARG A 97 1.41 -16.76 1.19
N LYS A 98 1.40 -17.62 0.17
CA LYS A 98 1.00 -17.27 -1.21
C LYS A 98 -0.38 -16.61 -1.30
N ALA A 99 -1.34 -17.07 -0.48
CA ALA A 99 -2.68 -16.48 -0.44
C ALA A 99 -2.67 -15.00 -0.03
N ILE A 100 -1.81 -14.60 0.92
CA ILE A 100 -1.65 -13.20 1.32
C ILE A 100 -0.85 -12.42 0.28
N ALA A 101 0.22 -13.04 -0.25
CA ALA A 101 1.04 -12.43 -1.30
C ALA A 101 0.19 -12.01 -2.51
N PHE A 102 -0.58 -12.93 -3.08
CA PHE A 102 -1.40 -12.61 -4.26
C PHE A 102 -2.71 -11.91 -3.89
N GLY A 103 -3.39 -12.36 -2.84
CA GLY A 103 -4.74 -11.89 -2.50
C GLY A 103 -4.78 -10.52 -1.83
N VAL A 104 -3.76 -10.15 -1.04
CA VAL A 104 -3.69 -8.82 -0.42
C VAL A 104 -2.78 -7.93 -1.26
N HIS A 105 -1.50 -8.28 -1.36
CA HIS A 105 -0.51 -7.40 -1.98
C HIS A 105 -0.65 -7.33 -3.50
N GLY A 106 -0.77 -8.49 -4.18
CA GLY A 106 -0.97 -8.56 -5.62
C GLY A 106 -2.24 -7.86 -6.09
N VAL A 107 -3.38 -8.11 -5.42
CA VAL A 107 -4.64 -7.41 -5.72
C VAL A 107 -4.53 -5.91 -5.46
N THR A 108 -3.90 -5.49 -4.35
CA THR A 108 -3.69 -4.05 -4.06
C THR A 108 -2.86 -3.40 -5.17
N ALA A 109 -1.76 -4.03 -5.60
CA ALA A 109 -0.95 -3.55 -6.71
C ALA A 109 -1.77 -3.42 -8.01
N ALA A 110 -2.57 -4.44 -8.34
CA ALA A 110 -3.43 -4.40 -9.52
C ALA A 110 -4.47 -3.28 -9.46
N VAL A 111 -5.12 -3.08 -8.30
CA VAL A 111 -6.06 -1.98 -8.09
C VAL A 111 -5.38 -0.62 -8.23
N MET A 112 -4.16 -0.46 -7.71
CA MET A 112 -3.39 0.78 -7.86
C MET A 112 -3.04 1.06 -9.33
N VAL A 113 -2.65 0.04 -10.11
CA VAL A 113 -2.41 0.18 -11.55
C VAL A 113 -3.70 0.56 -12.28
N VAL A 114 -4.83 -0.07 -11.97
CA VAL A 114 -6.13 0.28 -12.56
C VAL A 114 -6.51 1.72 -12.22
N ALA A 115 -6.38 2.14 -10.96
CA ALA A 115 -6.64 3.52 -10.54
C ALA A 115 -5.75 4.51 -11.30
N ALA A 116 -4.46 4.21 -11.44
CA ALA A 116 -3.52 5.01 -12.20
C ALA A 116 -3.90 5.13 -13.67
N LEU A 117 -4.22 4.02 -14.34
CA LEU A 117 -4.64 4.04 -15.75
C LEU A 117 -5.93 4.83 -15.96
N LEU A 118 -6.90 4.73 -15.04
CA LEU A 118 -8.14 5.51 -15.11
C LEU A 118 -7.92 7.02 -14.95
N LEU A 119 -6.89 7.41 -14.20
CA LEU A 119 -6.48 8.80 -14.01
C LEU A 119 -5.61 9.33 -15.17
N LEU A 120 -4.79 8.48 -15.79
CA LEU A 120 -3.91 8.85 -16.91
C LEU A 120 -4.65 8.91 -18.25
N LEU A 121 -5.64 8.04 -18.45
CA LEU A 121 -6.37 7.91 -19.73
C LEU A 121 -7.72 8.63 -19.76
N GLY A 122 -8.22 9.06 -18.59
CA GLY A 122 -9.49 9.76 -18.44
C GLY A 122 -9.31 11.26 -18.34
#